data_AF-A0A3C0E0K4-F1
#
_entry.id   AF-A0A3C0E0K4-F1
#
_cell.length_a   1.000
_cell.length_b   1.000
_cell.length_c   1.000
_cell.angle_alpha   90.00
_cell.angle_beta   90.00
_cell.angle_gamma   90.00
#
_symmetry.space_group_name_H-M   'P 1'
#
loop_
_entity.id
_entity.type
_entity.pdbx_description
1 polymer ?
#
loop_
_entity_poly.entity_id
_entity_poly.type
_entity_poly.pdbx_seq_one_letter_code
_entity_poly.pdbx_strand_id
1 'polypeptide(L)'
;MLQPKRTKFRKMQKGRVRGLAQRGSTIAYGSFAIKTMEVGFITSRQIEASRIAINRYMKREGKVWIRIFPDKPITSKPAEVRMGKGK
;
A
#
# COMPACT_ATOMS: atom_id res chain seq x y z
N MET A 1 4.73 1.64 10.88
CA MET A 1 4.04 1.31 9.60
C MET A 1 4.50 2.30 8.55
N LEU A 2 4.70 1.86 7.30
CA LEU A 2 5.18 2.72 6.22
C LEU A 2 4.24 3.93 6.02
N GLN A 3 4.81 5.13 5.98
CA GLN A 3 4.08 6.38 5.71
C GLN A 3 5.05 7.47 5.19
N PRO A 4 4.59 8.41 4.35
CA PRO A 4 5.40 9.56 3.95
C PRO A 4 5.83 10.41 5.14
N LYS A 5 7.08 10.87 5.15
CA LYS A 5 7.58 11.77 6.21
C LYS A 5 6.97 13.18 6.14
N ARG A 6 6.76 13.70 4.92
CA ARG A 6 6.21 15.03 4.68
C ARG A 6 5.33 15.01 3.44
N THR A 7 4.17 15.67 3.50
CA THR A 7 3.27 15.89 2.36
C THR A 7 2.93 17.37 2.27
N LYS A 8 2.76 17.89 1.04
CA LYS A 8 2.36 19.29 0.83
C LYS A 8 0.93 19.55 1.32
N PHE A 9 0.05 18.58 1.09
CA PHE A 9 -1.36 18.64 1.50
C PHE A 9 -1.73 17.40 2.31
N ARG A 10 -2.45 17.61 3.42
CA ARG A 10 -2.90 16.52 4.31
C ARG A 10 -4.07 15.72 3.72
N LYS A 11 -4.87 16.33 2.84
CA LYS A 11 -6.09 15.76 2.27
C LYS A 11 -5.92 15.60 0.77
N MET A 12 -6.22 14.40 0.25
CA MET A 12 -6.18 14.11 -1.18
C MET A 12 -7.51 13.51 -1.63
N GLN A 13 -7.83 13.66 -2.93
CA GLN A 13 -8.92 12.92 -3.55
C GLN A 13 -8.54 11.43 -3.64
N LYS A 14 -9.51 10.52 -3.47
CA LYS A 14 -9.26 9.07 -3.56
C LYS A 14 -8.74 8.70 -4.96
N GLY A 15 -9.26 9.38 -5.98
CA GLY A 15 -9.04 9.04 -7.39
C GLY A 15 -9.77 7.76 -7.77
N ARG A 16 -9.60 7.31 -9.02
CA ARG A 16 -10.15 6.05 -9.53
C ARG A 16 -9.02 5.20 -10.09
N VAL A 17 -8.93 3.96 -9.65
CA VAL A 17 -7.96 2.99 -10.18
C VAL A 17 -8.57 2.41 -11.46
N ARG A 18 -7.86 2.54 -12.58
CA ARG A 18 -8.29 2.04 -13.90
C ARG A 18 -7.10 1.45 -14.64
N GLY A 19 -7.38 0.42 -15.45
CA GLY A 19 -6.38 -0.20 -16.31
C GLY A 19 -5.34 -1.03 -15.57
N LEU A 20 -4.34 -1.51 -16.33
CA LEU A 20 -3.22 -2.30 -15.85
C LEU A 20 -1.98 -1.43 -15.66
N ALA A 21 -1.21 -1.69 -14.61
CA ALA A 21 0.08 -1.05 -14.40
C ALA A 21 1.10 -1.60 -15.42
N GLN A 22 1.53 -0.75 -16.36
CA GLN A 22 2.58 -1.12 -17.32
C GLN A 22 3.98 -1.03 -16.70
N ARG A 23 4.20 -0.04 -15.82
CA ARG A 23 5.47 0.15 -15.10
C ARG A 23 5.51 -0.67 -13.81
N GLY A 24 6.69 -1.18 -13.46
CA GLY A 24 6.89 -1.99 -12.25
C GLY A 24 6.32 -3.41 -12.33
N SER A 25 5.91 -3.85 -13.52
CA SER A 25 5.31 -5.15 -13.79
C SER A 25 6.32 -6.30 -13.98
N THR A 26 7.59 -5.96 -14.21
CA THR A 26 8.72 -6.91 -14.36
C THR A 26 9.46 -7.09 -13.04
N ILE A 27 10.14 -8.22 -12.83
CA ILE A 27 10.95 -8.48 -11.65
C ILE A 27 12.27 -7.70 -11.76
N ALA A 28 12.51 -6.75 -10.86
CA ALA A 28 13.75 -5.97 -10.84
C ALA A 28 14.80 -6.51 -9.85
N TYR A 29 14.35 -7.26 -8.83
CA TYR A 29 15.21 -7.77 -7.76
C TYR A 29 14.81 -9.19 -7.39
N GLY A 30 15.79 -10.01 -7.02
CA GLY A 30 15.57 -11.39 -6.61
C GLY A 30 15.18 -12.31 -7.77
N SER A 31 14.87 -13.57 -7.43
CA SER A 31 14.52 -14.61 -8.41
C SER A 31 13.01 -14.84 -8.52
N PHE A 32 12.24 -14.48 -7.49
CA PHE A 32 10.80 -14.72 -7.41
C PHE A 32 10.06 -13.45 -6.97
N ALA A 33 8.80 -13.30 -7.41
CA ALA A 33 7.96 -12.18 -7.06
C ALA A 33 6.48 -12.57 -6.97
N ILE A 34 5.72 -11.76 -6.23
CA ILE A 34 4.26 -11.84 -6.15
C ILE A 34 3.67 -10.71 -7.00
N LYS A 35 2.76 -11.05 -7.92
CA LYS A 35 2.06 -10.10 -8.79
C LYS A 35 0.58 -10.04 -8.42
N THR A 36 0.03 -8.85 -8.37
CA THR A 36 -1.42 -8.65 -8.19
C THR A 36 -2.14 -8.91 -9.49
N MET A 37 -3.22 -9.69 -9.43
CA MET A 37 -4.09 -9.98 -10.58
C MET A 37 -5.26 -8.99 -10.69
N GLU A 38 -5.61 -8.34 -9.58
CA GLU A 38 -6.76 -7.45 -9.48
C GLU A 38 -6.35 -6.05 -9.01
N VAL A 39 -7.24 -5.09 -9.27
CA VAL A 39 -7.10 -3.71 -8.82
C VAL A 39 -7.69 -3.53 -7.42
N GLY A 40 -6.94 -2.88 -6.53
CA GLY A 40 -7.40 -2.64 -5.17
C GLY A 40 -6.52 -1.64 -4.41
N PHE A 41 -7.03 -1.14 -3.29
CA PHE A 41 -6.23 -0.35 -2.35
C PHE A 41 -5.53 -1.27 -1.36
N ILE A 42 -4.23 -1.06 -1.19
CA ILE A 42 -3.41 -1.80 -0.23
C ILE A 42 -3.01 -0.86 0.91
N THR A 43 -3.34 -1.26 2.13
CA THR A 43 -2.99 -0.53 3.35
C THR A 43 -1.58 -0.87 3.81
N SER A 44 -0.96 0.03 4.57
CA SER A 44 0.32 -0.24 5.23
C SER A 44 0.27 -1.48 6.14
N ARG A 45 -0.91 -1.83 6.68
CA ARG A 45 -1.11 -2.98 7.58
C ARG A 45 -1.03 -4.29 6.84
N GLN A 46 -1.64 -4.35 5.65
CA GLN A 46 -1.56 -5.53 4.79
C GLN A 46 -0.12 -5.78 4.34
N ILE A 47 0.61 -4.73 3.92
CA ILE A 47 2.02 -4.85 3.52
C ILE A 47 2.86 -5.42 4.66
N GLU A 48 2.69 -4.89 5.87
CA GLU A 48 3.45 -5.32 7.04
C GLU A 48 3.11 -6.76 7.44
N ALA A 49 1.83 -7.12 7.43
CA ALA A 49 1.38 -8.49 7.70
C ALA A 49 1.98 -9.49 6.70
N SER A 50 1.94 -9.18 5.40
CA SER A 50 2.55 -10.01 4.36
C SER A 50 4.06 -10.15 4.53
N ARG A 51 4.77 -9.05 4.83
CA ARG A 51 6.22 -9.07 5.10
C ARG A 51 6.57 -9.98 6.28
N ILE A 52 5.83 -9.85 7.38
CA ILE A 52 6.04 -10.66 8.59
C ILE A 52 5.78 -12.14 8.28
N ALA A 53 4.70 -12.47 7.56
CA ALA A 53 4.36 -13.83 7.20
C ALA A 53 5.45 -14.49 6.35
N ILE A 54 5.92 -13.81 5.29
CA ILE A 54 6.99 -14.30 4.41
C ILE A 54 8.28 -14.51 5.21
N ASN A 55 8.71 -13.50 5.99
CA ASN A 55 9.94 -13.59 6.76
C ASN A 55 9.89 -14.69 7.83
N ARG A 56 8.72 -14.93 8.44
CA ARG A 56 8.55 -16.00 9.42
C ARG A 56 8.64 -17.38 8.75
N TYR A 57 7.99 -17.55 7.61
CA TYR A 57 8.02 -18.81 6.86
C TYR A 57 9.43 -19.15 6.37
N MET A 58 10.16 -18.15 5.87
CA MET A 58 11.56 -18.29 5.45
C MET A 58 12.56 -18.39 6.63
N LYS A 59 12.09 -18.40 7.89
CA LYS A 59 12.94 -18.38 9.10
C LYS A 59 13.96 -17.24 9.10
N ARG A 60 13.62 -16.11 8.46
CA ARG A 60 14.48 -14.92 8.25
C ARG A 60 15.73 -15.16 7.39
N GLU A 61 15.75 -16.25 6.64
CA GLU A 61 16.78 -16.51 5.64
C GLU A 61 16.44 -15.83 4.31
N GLY A 62 17.45 -15.34 3.61
CA GLY A 62 17.28 -14.64 2.34
C GLY A 62 16.88 -13.16 2.50
N LYS A 63 16.49 -12.55 1.37
CA LYS A 63 16.14 -11.13 1.28
C LYS A 63 14.74 -10.97 0.67
N VAL A 64 13.96 -10.07 1.24
CA VAL A 64 12.61 -9.73 0.77
C VAL A 64 12.58 -8.25 0.42
N TRP A 65 12.12 -7.95 -0.79
CA TRP A 65 11.95 -6.58 -1.28
C TRP A 65 10.47 -6.21 -1.37
N ILE A 66 10.11 -5.08 -0.77
CA ILE A 66 8.78 -4.50 -0.90
C ILE A 66 8.84 -3.45 -2.00
N ARG A 67 8.05 -3.65 -3.07
CA ARG A 67 8.07 -2.78 -4.26
C ARG A 67 6.93 -1.77 -4.33
N ILE A 68 6.09 -1.72 -3.29
CA ILE A 68 4.97 -0.80 -3.16
C ILE A 68 5.10 0.02 -1.88
N PHE A 69 4.59 1.25 -1.89
CA PHE A 69 4.64 2.13 -0.73
C PHE A 69 3.28 2.86 -0.57
N PRO A 70 2.71 2.91 0.64
CA PRO A 70 1.43 3.57 0.88
C PRO A 70 1.62 5.08 1.06
N ASP A 71 1.67 5.81 -0.04
CA ASP A 71 1.88 7.26 -0.07
C ASP A 71 0.58 8.08 0.04
N LYS A 72 -0.54 7.52 -0.42
CA LYS A 72 -1.82 8.23 -0.49
C LYS A 72 -2.58 8.21 0.85
N PRO A 73 -2.90 9.38 1.44
CA PRO A 73 -3.72 9.45 2.65
C PRO A 73 -5.21 9.22 2.35
N ILE A 74 -5.85 8.40 3.18
CA ILE A 74 -7.30 8.16 3.17
C ILE A 74 -7.88 8.67 4.48
N THR A 75 -8.94 9.48 4.41
CA THR A 75 -9.62 10.02 5.62
C THR A 75 -11.03 9.47 5.72
N SER A 76 -11.54 9.44 6.94
CA SER A 76 -12.91 9.09 7.31
C SER A 76 -13.43 10.09 8.33
N LYS A 77 -14.76 10.26 8.38
CA LYS A 77 -15.40 10.98 9.48
C LYS A 77 -15.45 10.11 10.74
N PRO A 78 -15.46 10.72 11.94
CA PRO A 78 -15.73 9.99 13.17
C PRO A 78 -17.09 9.26 13.15
N ALA A 79 -17.29 8.34 14.08
CA ALA A 79 -18.62 7.77 14.31
C ALA A 79 -19.60 8.85 14.78
N GLU A 80 -20.90 8.64 14.54
CA GLU A 80 -22.01 9.44 15.09
C GLU A 80 -22.10 10.91 14.62
N VAL A 81 -21.27 11.36 13.68
CA VAL A 81 -21.35 12.72 13.13
C VAL A 81 -22.19 12.79 11.85
N ARG A 82 -22.95 13.87 11.69
CA ARG A 82 -23.71 14.15 10.46
C ARG A 82 -22.78 14.57 9.30
N MET A 83 -23.34 14.55 8.09
CA MET A 83 -22.66 15.04 6.88
C MET A 83 -22.46 16.58 6.93
N GLY A 84 -21.56 17.13 6.09
CA GLY A 84 -21.19 18.57 6.10
C GLY A 84 -19.94 18.94 6.92
N LYS A 85 -19.65 20.23 7.08
CA LYS A 85 -18.50 20.80 7.84
C LYS A 85 -17.09 20.40 7.35
N GLY A 86 -16.98 20.00 6.08
CA GLY A 86 -15.71 19.64 5.46
C GLY A 86 -15.34 18.16 5.59
N LYS A 87 -14.12 17.86 5.13
CA LYS A 87 -13.51 16.53 5.14
C LYS A 87 -12.70 16.29 6.41
#